data_AF-A0A7C5AEK3-F1
#
_entry.id   AF-A0A7C5AEK3-F1
#
_cell.length_a   1.000
_cell.length_b   1.000
_cell.length_c   1.000
_cell.angle_alpha   90.00
_cell.angle_beta   90.00
_cell.angle_gamma   90.00
#
_symmetry.space_group_name_H-M   'P 1'
#
loop_
_entity.id
_entity.type
_entity.pdbx_description
1 polymer ?
#
loop_
_entity_poly.entity_id
_entity_poly.type
_entity_poly.pdbx_seq_one_letter_code
_entity_poly.pdbx_strand_id
1 'polypeptide(L)'
;MISDEETGKLPPEAEEPDTVCSEEEFQGILAEQMTGLVHLANLVDRHPQARLSRRFHATLHEEAADTAELLEDYDAHYNRTFAVLLELVIGLKLLSAAGHVLKTLQIRSARSWVPGKDDLAASAEEDVRGILEQVDMAERQLLQAVRDESIRICGASLATSEPARSFILQDSLHRKKLPHTATGEEAGDVEGQVASMASQFVSALKTFEERFRGRRVEGVRERWEIYERVCQEQQARFLGAKLENIQSLYDTFVRNSAVEHKDPHVADFRHAVGMAVLFSRLVTLFIQLLDHFSEDGRKDPGIEKVRSIVQPDRVLDWLINVALFYTHAILEGGRPLAQELIRKYTTTETVELELPEGCVLHARPASMIAKIVAHHGTPVDMTMGSETCYAGSLMKVILLAGSHLDDRRVLFRGDRQPIRHIQLLFQHRLGEDGLEGLPEELSYLRQA
;
A
#
# COMPACT_ATOMS: atom_id res chain seq x y z
N MET A 1 27.94 -1.39 53.53
CA MET A 1 27.47 -0.01 53.27
C MET A 1 28.30 0.50 52.11
N ILE A 2 28.06 -0.07 50.92
CA ILE A 2 27.21 0.49 49.84
C ILE A 2 27.72 1.88 49.44
N SER A 3 28.60 1.87 48.44
CA SER A 3 28.88 2.97 47.54
C SER A 3 28.15 2.65 46.24
N ASP A 4 27.06 3.37 45.97
CA ASP A 4 26.29 3.27 44.73
C ASP A 4 27.07 3.94 43.59
N GLU A 5 27.35 3.16 42.55
CA GLU A 5 27.84 3.62 41.26
C GLU A 5 26.68 4.11 40.38
N GLU A 6 26.97 5.18 39.66
CA GLU A 6 26.10 6.01 38.85
C GLU A 6 25.37 5.24 37.74
N THR A 7 24.04 5.21 37.80
CA THR A 7 23.21 4.96 36.61
C THR A 7 23.15 6.24 35.78
N GLY A 8 23.90 6.27 34.67
CA GLY A 8 23.76 7.28 33.63
C GLY A 8 22.39 7.19 32.95
N LYS A 9 21.41 7.92 33.46
CA LYS A 9 20.23 8.33 32.69
C LYS A 9 20.48 9.73 32.18
N LEU A 10 20.50 9.90 30.85
CA LEU A 10 20.37 11.23 30.26
C LEU A 10 19.11 11.89 30.85
N PRO A 11 19.18 13.18 31.24
CA PRO A 11 17.99 13.90 31.67
C PRO A 11 16.99 13.92 30.50
N PRO A 12 15.67 13.88 30.79
CA PRO A 12 14.68 14.13 29.75
C PRO A 12 14.97 15.49 29.13
N GLU A 13 15.06 15.55 27.81
CA GLU A 13 15.07 16.82 27.08
C GLU A 13 13.81 17.58 27.52
N ALA A 14 14.01 18.71 28.20
CA ALA A 14 12.92 19.60 28.52
C ALA A 14 12.46 20.19 27.18
N GLU A 15 11.27 19.81 26.73
CA GLU A 15 10.59 20.50 25.62
C GLU A 15 10.56 21.99 25.98
N GLU A 16 11.28 22.80 25.21
CA GLU A 16 11.21 24.25 25.33
C GLU A 16 9.76 24.67 25.06
N PRO A 17 9.17 25.57 25.86
CA PRO A 17 7.78 25.96 25.67
C PRO A 17 7.60 26.59 24.29
N ASP A 18 6.57 26.14 23.55
CA ASP A 18 6.23 26.65 22.23
C ASP A 18 6.19 28.18 22.24
N THR A 19 7.13 28.80 21.52
CA THR A 19 7.16 30.24 21.39
C THR A 19 6.15 30.69 20.33
N VAL A 20 5.25 31.60 20.69
CA VAL A 20 4.22 32.12 19.78
C VAL A 20 4.87 33.01 18.72
N CYS A 21 4.89 32.54 17.47
CA CYS A 21 5.32 33.30 16.29
C CYS A 21 4.25 34.33 15.88
N SER A 22 4.67 35.50 15.38
CA SER A 22 3.74 36.51 14.86
C SER A 22 3.31 36.19 13.42
N GLU A 23 2.12 36.65 13.00
CA GLU A 23 1.65 36.41 11.62
C GLU A 23 2.58 37.04 10.56
N GLU A 24 3.17 38.21 10.85
CA GLU A 24 4.10 38.90 9.94
C GLU A 24 5.42 38.12 9.78
N GLU A 25 5.92 37.53 10.86
CA GLU A 25 7.12 36.70 10.84
C GLU A 25 6.86 35.41 10.05
N PHE A 26 5.74 34.74 10.31
CA PHE A 26 5.38 33.52 9.58
C PHE A 26 5.09 33.79 8.10
N GLN A 27 4.49 34.94 7.74
CA GLN A 27 4.29 35.34 6.34
C GLN A 27 5.60 35.38 5.55
N GLY A 28 6.70 35.83 6.16
CA GLY A 28 8.02 35.86 5.54
C GLY A 28 8.54 34.45 5.24
N ILE A 29 8.42 33.54 6.20
CA ILE A 29 8.81 32.12 6.06
C ILE A 29 7.95 31.43 4.99
N LEU A 30 6.63 31.61 5.07
CA LEU A 30 5.68 31.02 4.14
C LEU A 30 5.88 31.52 2.71
N ALA A 31 6.24 32.78 2.51
CA ALA A 31 6.48 33.34 1.18
C ALA A 31 7.61 32.59 0.43
N GLU A 32 8.67 32.22 1.12
CA GLU A 32 9.75 31.43 0.50
C GLU A 32 9.23 30.05 0.09
N GLN A 33 8.52 29.36 0.99
CA GLN A 33 7.95 28.04 0.74
C GLN A 33 6.93 28.03 -0.42
N MET A 34 6.08 29.05 -0.51
CA MET A 34 5.04 29.14 -1.55
C MET A 34 5.59 29.33 -2.97
N THR A 35 6.87 29.65 -3.12
CA THR A 35 7.48 29.97 -4.43
C THR A 35 7.32 28.83 -5.43
N GLY A 36 7.53 27.57 -5.02
CA GLY A 36 7.41 26.41 -5.91
C GLY A 36 5.98 26.19 -6.42
N LEU A 37 4.98 26.27 -5.54
CA LEU A 37 3.56 26.18 -5.92
C LEU A 37 3.15 27.33 -6.86
N VAL A 38 3.58 28.56 -6.60
CA VAL A 38 3.29 29.70 -7.48
C VAL A 38 3.98 29.55 -8.85
N HIS A 39 5.20 29.03 -8.90
CA HIS A 39 5.89 28.71 -10.15
C HIS A 39 5.12 27.69 -11.00
N LEU A 40 4.55 26.65 -10.36
CA LEU A 40 3.72 25.65 -11.04
C LEU A 40 2.40 26.24 -11.53
N ALA A 41 1.75 27.09 -10.73
CA ALA A 41 0.53 27.81 -11.13
C ALA A 41 0.78 28.69 -12.36
N ASN A 42 1.85 29.48 -12.33
CA ASN A 42 2.26 30.34 -13.45
C ASN A 42 2.60 29.52 -14.71
N LEU A 43 3.18 28.32 -14.56
CA LEU A 43 3.47 27.42 -15.68
C LEU A 43 2.17 26.91 -16.35
N VAL A 44 1.20 26.49 -15.53
CA VAL A 44 -0.10 26.01 -15.98
C VAL A 44 -0.89 27.11 -16.69
N ASP A 45 -0.85 28.36 -16.20
CA ASP A 45 -1.50 29.51 -16.83
C ASP A 45 -0.91 29.87 -18.19
N ARG A 46 0.40 29.73 -18.36
CA ARG A 46 1.07 29.92 -19.66
C ARG A 46 0.75 28.80 -20.65
N HIS A 47 0.32 27.64 -20.15
CA HIS A 47 0.01 26.46 -20.96
C HIS A 47 -1.37 25.86 -20.61
N PRO A 48 -2.46 26.60 -20.84
CA PRO A 48 -3.80 26.20 -20.41
C PRO A 48 -4.30 24.92 -21.09
N GLN A 49 -3.75 24.60 -22.27
CA GLN A 49 -4.10 23.41 -23.06
C GLN A 49 -3.10 22.26 -22.93
N ALA A 50 -1.99 22.44 -22.21
CA ALA A 50 -1.02 21.37 -22.03
C ALA A 50 -1.60 20.29 -21.12
N ARG A 51 -1.41 19.01 -21.44
CA ARG A 51 -1.76 17.93 -20.51
C ARG A 51 -0.77 17.89 -19.35
N LEU A 52 -1.26 17.57 -18.16
CA LEU A 52 -0.37 17.37 -17.03
C LEU A 52 0.39 16.05 -17.20
N SER A 53 1.70 16.12 -16.96
CA SER A 53 2.60 14.97 -17.08
C SER A 53 2.68 14.24 -15.75
N ARG A 54 3.18 12.99 -15.74
CA ARG A 54 3.40 12.26 -14.48
C ARG A 54 4.37 13.00 -13.58
N ARG A 55 5.36 13.68 -14.18
CA ARG A 55 6.35 14.49 -13.48
C ARG A 55 5.71 15.73 -12.86
N PHE A 56 4.78 16.37 -13.56
CA PHE A 56 4.05 17.52 -13.04
C PHE A 56 3.29 17.14 -11.76
N HIS A 57 2.49 16.07 -11.78
CA HIS A 57 1.76 15.63 -10.58
C HIS A 57 2.71 15.27 -9.43
N ALA A 58 3.86 14.66 -9.71
CA ALA A 58 4.85 14.33 -8.68
C ALA A 58 5.44 15.59 -8.02
N THR A 59 5.87 16.56 -8.83
CA THR A 59 6.41 17.83 -8.32
C THR A 59 5.34 18.64 -7.60
N LEU A 60 4.11 18.68 -8.12
CA LEU A 60 2.99 19.35 -7.45
C LEU A 60 2.69 18.73 -6.08
N HIS A 61 2.75 17.40 -5.98
CA HIS A 61 2.53 16.68 -4.72
C HIS A 61 3.62 16.99 -3.69
N GLU A 62 4.90 16.97 -4.11
CA GLU A 62 6.04 17.28 -3.24
C GLU A 62 5.94 18.70 -2.68
N GLU A 63 5.76 19.70 -3.55
CA GLU A 63 5.63 21.11 -3.14
C GLU A 63 4.40 21.35 -2.22
N ALA A 64 3.29 20.66 -2.49
CA ALA A 64 2.09 20.75 -1.65
C ALA A 64 2.26 20.00 -0.32
N ALA A 65 3.02 18.91 -0.28
CA ALA A 65 3.32 18.17 0.94
C ALA A 65 4.18 19.01 1.89
N ASP A 66 5.30 19.54 1.39
CA ASP A 66 6.22 20.35 2.18
C ASP A 66 5.53 21.64 2.69
N THR A 67 4.67 22.24 1.86
CA THR A 67 3.89 23.42 2.27
C THR A 67 2.83 23.09 3.32
N ALA A 68 2.14 21.94 3.20
CA ALA A 68 1.17 21.53 4.21
C ALA A 68 1.85 21.23 5.55
N GLU A 69 2.99 20.53 5.53
CA GLU A 69 3.78 20.23 6.72
C GLU A 69 4.21 21.52 7.43
N LEU A 70 4.75 22.50 6.69
CA LEU A 70 5.10 23.81 7.26
C LEU A 70 3.89 24.53 7.89
N LEU A 71 2.72 24.48 7.24
CA LEU A 71 1.51 25.12 7.78
C LEU A 71 1.00 24.38 9.03
N GLU A 72 1.07 23.05 9.05
CA GLU A 72 0.70 22.21 10.20
C GLU A 72 1.65 22.43 11.39
N ASP A 73 2.97 22.52 11.16
CA ASP A 73 3.99 22.77 12.19
C ASP A 73 3.80 24.12 12.91
N TYR A 74 3.14 25.08 12.27
CA TYR A 74 2.81 26.40 12.83
C TYR A 74 1.34 26.53 13.25
N ASP A 75 0.63 25.40 13.43
CA ASP A 75 -0.77 25.35 13.88
C ASP A 75 -1.72 26.21 13.01
N ALA A 76 -1.49 26.26 11.70
CA ALA A 76 -2.24 27.12 10.78
C ALA A 76 -3.75 26.85 10.78
N HIS A 77 -4.19 25.64 11.15
CA HIS A 77 -5.61 25.28 11.28
C HIS A 77 -6.32 26.06 12.39
N TYR A 78 -5.61 26.54 13.41
CA TYR A 78 -6.18 27.41 14.45
C TYR A 78 -6.07 28.90 14.11
N ASN A 79 -5.36 29.27 13.05
CA ASN A 79 -5.19 30.65 12.62
C ASN A 79 -6.09 30.97 11.40
N ARG A 80 -7.04 31.89 11.58
CA ARG A 80 -8.01 32.26 10.53
C ARG A 80 -7.38 32.88 9.28
N THR A 81 -6.16 33.43 9.38
CA THR A 81 -5.42 33.99 8.25
C THR A 81 -4.92 32.89 7.32
N PHE A 82 -4.49 31.74 7.87
CA PHE A 82 -3.81 30.66 7.14
C PHE A 82 -4.63 29.38 6.97
N ALA A 83 -5.66 29.15 7.78
CA ALA A 83 -6.48 27.93 7.76
C ALA A 83 -7.03 27.61 6.36
N VAL A 84 -7.54 28.62 5.64
CA VAL A 84 -8.05 28.42 4.27
C VAL A 84 -6.96 27.96 3.31
N LEU A 85 -5.75 28.52 3.42
CA LEU A 85 -4.62 28.11 2.60
C LEU A 85 -4.21 26.66 2.91
N LEU A 86 -4.16 26.29 4.19
CA LEU A 86 -3.86 24.92 4.63
C LEU A 86 -4.82 23.92 3.98
N GLU A 87 -6.13 24.14 4.09
CA GLU A 87 -7.13 23.23 3.50
C GLU A 87 -6.98 23.10 1.97
N LEU A 88 -6.73 24.22 1.28
CA LEU A 88 -6.48 24.21 -0.16
C LEU A 88 -5.23 23.41 -0.54
N VAL A 89 -4.14 23.57 0.23
CA VAL A 89 -2.87 22.87 0.02
C VAL A 89 -3.02 21.37 0.35
N ILE A 90 -3.74 20.99 1.41
CA ILE A 90 -4.05 19.58 1.72
C ILE A 90 -4.85 18.94 0.57
N GLY A 91 -5.89 19.63 0.08
CA GLY A 91 -6.68 19.15 -1.06
C GLY A 91 -5.81 18.94 -2.30
N LEU A 92 -4.90 19.89 -2.58
CA LEU A 92 -3.95 19.81 -3.68
C LEU A 92 -2.95 18.65 -3.51
N LYS A 93 -2.42 18.45 -2.29
CA LYS A 93 -1.51 17.35 -1.90
C LYS A 93 -2.13 15.98 -2.18
N LEU A 94 -3.36 15.75 -1.73
CA LEU A 94 -4.05 14.48 -1.91
C LEU A 94 -4.43 14.23 -3.39
N LEU A 95 -4.92 15.26 -4.07
CA LEU A 95 -5.36 15.14 -5.46
C LEU A 95 -4.18 14.90 -6.41
N SER A 96 -3.06 15.61 -6.22
CA SER A 96 -1.83 15.43 -7.01
C SER A 96 -1.19 14.05 -6.83
N ALA A 97 -1.25 13.47 -5.63
CA ALA A 97 -0.87 12.07 -5.43
C ALA A 97 -1.74 11.11 -6.26
N ALA A 98 -3.06 11.35 -6.32
CA ALA A 98 -3.97 10.54 -7.13
C ALA A 98 -3.70 10.73 -8.63
N GLY A 99 -3.51 11.97 -9.08
CA GLY A 99 -3.13 12.31 -10.46
C GLY A 99 -1.85 11.58 -10.90
N HIS A 100 -0.82 11.54 -10.04
CA HIS A 100 0.41 10.80 -10.31
C HIS A 100 0.17 9.30 -10.53
N VAL A 101 -0.67 8.68 -9.72
CA VAL A 101 -1.02 7.25 -9.82
C VAL A 101 -1.84 6.98 -11.09
N LEU A 102 -2.86 7.78 -11.36
CA LEU A 102 -3.69 7.69 -12.58
C LEU A 102 -2.85 7.85 -13.85
N LYS A 103 -1.93 8.80 -13.85
CA LYS A 103 -1.00 8.99 -14.97
C LYS A 103 -0.03 7.82 -15.13
N THR A 104 0.42 7.24 -14.02
CA THR A 104 1.25 6.03 -14.03
C THR A 104 0.50 4.84 -14.63
N LEU A 105 -0.79 4.67 -14.32
CA LEU A 105 -1.66 3.68 -14.96
C LEU A 105 -1.72 3.93 -16.47
N GLN A 106 -2.03 5.16 -16.91
CA GLN A 106 -2.12 5.52 -18.33
C GLN A 106 -0.82 5.24 -19.12
N ILE A 107 0.36 5.45 -18.54
CA ILE A 107 1.66 5.22 -19.21
C ILE A 107 2.00 3.71 -19.30
N ARG A 108 1.46 2.88 -18.41
CA ARG A 108 1.68 1.43 -18.40
C ARG A 108 0.75 0.73 -19.39
N SER A 109 1.20 0.53 -20.64
CA SER A 109 0.37 -0.11 -21.70
C SER A 109 1.05 -1.28 -22.44
N ALA A 110 1.91 -2.06 -21.77
CA ALA A 110 2.53 -3.22 -22.43
C ALA A 110 1.66 -4.50 -22.41
N ARG A 111 0.75 -4.59 -21.44
CA ARG A 111 -0.01 -5.80 -21.07
C ARG A 111 -1.41 -5.40 -20.63
N SER A 112 -2.35 -6.35 -20.69
CA SER A 112 -3.74 -6.15 -20.29
C SER A 112 -3.83 -5.81 -18.80
N TRP A 113 -4.57 -4.75 -18.47
CA TRP A 113 -4.70 -4.25 -17.09
C TRP A 113 -5.40 -5.24 -16.17
N VAL A 114 -6.34 -6.04 -16.72
CA VAL A 114 -7.09 -7.06 -16.00
C VAL A 114 -6.80 -8.43 -16.64
N PRO A 115 -6.05 -9.32 -15.96
CA PRO A 115 -5.66 -10.60 -16.55
C PRO A 115 -6.87 -11.41 -17.02
N GLY A 116 -6.85 -11.82 -18.28
CA GLY A 116 -7.89 -12.67 -18.90
C GLY A 116 -9.24 -11.99 -19.15
N LYS A 117 -9.37 -10.67 -18.96
CA LYS A 117 -10.63 -9.92 -19.13
C LYS A 117 -10.41 -8.62 -19.93
N ASP A 118 -10.17 -8.75 -21.23
CA ASP A 118 -9.80 -7.60 -22.09
C ASP A 118 -10.89 -6.52 -22.18
N ASP A 119 -12.17 -6.89 -22.19
CA ASP A 119 -13.28 -5.91 -22.18
C ASP A 119 -13.28 -5.04 -20.90
N LEU A 120 -12.95 -5.65 -19.75
CA LEU A 120 -12.80 -4.92 -18.50
C LEU A 120 -11.53 -4.07 -18.47
N ALA A 121 -10.45 -4.54 -19.11
CA ALA A 121 -9.23 -3.75 -19.24
C ALA A 121 -9.47 -2.48 -20.07
N ALA A 122 -10.17 -2.58 -21.21
CA ALA A 122 -10.55 -1.43 -22.02
C ALA A 122 -11.45 -0.45 -21.25
N SER A 123 -12.42 -0.97 -20.49
CA SER A 123 -13.27 -0.16 -19.61
C SER A 123 -12.44 0.56 -18.54
N ALA A 124 -11.45 -0.12 -17.96
CA ALA A 124 -10.57 0.45 -16.94
C ALA A 124 -9.73 1.60 -17.48
N GLU A 125 -9.19 1.45 -18.69
CA GLU A 125 -8.43 2.49 -19.36
C GLU A 125 -9.29 3.73 -19.68
N GLU A 126 -10.55 3.54 -20.05
CA GLU A 126 -11.49 4.64 -20.31
C GLU A 126 -11.88 5.36 -19.02
N ASP A 127 -12.24 4.61 -17.97
CA ASP A 127 -12.59 5.19 -16.67
C ASP A 127 -11.40 5.98 -16.07
N VAL A 128 -10.19 5.41 -16.08
CA VAL A 128 -8.99 6.09 -15.57
C VAL A 128 -8.69 7.35 -16.36
N ARG A 129 -8.89 7.35 -17.68
CA ARG A 129 -8.73 8.54 -18.51
C ARG A 129 -9.76 9.62 -18.15
N GLY A 130 -11.02 9.24 -17.99
CA GLY A 130 -12.09 10.17 -17.61
C GLY A 130 -11.92 10.75 -16.20
N ILE A 131 -11.38 9.97 -15.26
CA ILE A 131 -11.03 10.48 -13.93
C ILE A 131 -9.83 11.42 -14.03
N LEU A 132 -8.78 11.04 -14.75
CA LEU A 132 -7.58 11.88 -14.90
C LEU A 132 -7.92 13.25 -15.50
N GLU A 133 -8.80 13.32 -16.49
CA GLU A 133 -9.26 14.62 -17.04
C GLU A 133 -9.97 15.50 -16.00
N GLN A 134 -10.76 14.89 -15.12
CA GLN A 134 -11.42 15.61 -14.02
C GLN A 134 -10.43 16.03 -12.92
N VAL A 135 -9.47 15.16 -12.60
CA VAL A 135 -8.39 15.43 -11.65
C VAL A 135 -7.50 16.57 -12.16
N ASP A 136 -7.07 16.53 -13.42
CA ASP A 136 -6.27 17.59 -14.06
C ASP A 136 -7.00 18.95 -13.98
N MET A 137 -8.31 18.96 -14.22
CA MET A 137 -9.11 20.20 -14.12
C MET A 137 -9.19 20.71 -12.69
N ALA A 138 -9.45 19.82 -11.72
CA ALA A 138 -9.56 20.19 -10.32
C ALA A 138 -8.21 20.63 -9.72
N GLU A 139 -7.09 19.98 -10.08
CA GLU A 139 -5.75 20.39 -9.68
C GLU A 139 -5.44 21.81 -10.15
N ARG A 140 -5.79 22.17 -11.39
CA ARG A 140 -5.61 23.54 -11.88
C ARG A 140 -6.41 24.55 -11.09
N GLN A 141 -7.66 24.22 -10.78
CA GLN A 141 -8.54 25.11 -10.01
C GLN A 141 -8.06 25.28 -8.57
N LEU A 142 -7.62 24.19 -7.92
CA LEU A 142 -7.03 24.24 -6.59
C LEU A 142 -5.71 25.01 -6.59
N LEU A 143 -4.83 24.74 -7.55
CA LEU A 143 -3.55 25.42 -7.67
C LEU A 143 -3.72 26.94 -7.88
N GLN A 144 -4.73 27.36 -8.65
CA GLN A 144 -5.06 28.78 -8.76
C GLN A 144 -5.64 29.35 -7.47
N ALA A 145 -6.51 28.62 -6.77
CA ALA A 145 -7.02 29.06 -5.48
C ALA A 145 -5.91 29.20 -4.42
N VAL A 146 -4.96 28.26 -4.38
CA VAL A 146 -3.75 28.32 -3.54
C VAL A 146 -2.91 29.55 -3.90
N ARG A 147 -2.69 29.80 -5.19
CA ARG A 147 -1.95 30.98 -5.66
C ARG A 147 -2.62 32.28 -5.22
N ASP A 148 -3.92 32.44 -5.48
CA ASP A 148 -4.68 33.63 -5.10
C ASP A 148 -4.64 33.88 -3.58
N GLU A 149 -4.80 32.81 -2.80
CA GLU A 149 -4.77 32.90 -1.33
C GLU A 149 -3.37 33.22 -0.80
N SER A 150 -2.32 32.62 -1.38
CA SER A 150 -0.94 32.94 -1.03
C SER A 150 -0.56 34.39 -1.33
N ILE A 151 -1.03 34.95 -2.45
CA ILE A 151 -0.83 36.37 -2.79
C ILE A 151 -1.60 37.28 -1.83
N ARG A 152 -2.79 36.89 -1.39
CA ARG A 152 -3.57 37.62 -0.38
C ARG A 152 -2.83 37.72 0.95
N ILE A 153 -2.16 36.64 1.36
CA ILE A 153 -1.48 36.51 2.65
C ILE A 153 -0.07 37.13 2.62
N CYS A 154 0.74 36.76 1.64
CA CYS A 154 2.17 37.10 1.57
C CYS A 154 2.48 38.28 0.62
N GLY A 155 1.49 38.76 -0.13
CA GLY A 155 1.60 39.95 -0.99
C GLY A 155 1.93 39.67 -2.47
N ALA A 156 1.90 40.74 -3.26
CA ALA A 156 1.95 40.68 -4.73
C ALA A 156 3.31 40.32 -5.34
N SER A 157 4.41 40.34 -4.58
CA SER A 157 5.74 40.00 -5.10
C SER A 157 5.79 38.54 -5.58
N LEU A 158 5.11 37.64 -4.88
CA LEU A 158 4.93 36.23 -5.26
C LEU A 158 4.29 36.06 -6.63
N ALA A 159 3.34 36.92 -7.00
CA ALA A 159 2.63 36.82 -8.28
C ALA A 159 3.57 36.99 -9.49
N THR A 160 4.71 37.67 -9.30
CA THR A 160 5.68 37.99 -10.36
C THR A 160 6.79 36.96 -10.52
N SER A 161 6.78 35.90 -9.72
CA SER A 161 7.80 34.85 -9.76
C SER A 161 7.81 34.10 -11.11
N GLU A 162 8.98 33.62 -11.52
CA GLU A 162 9.15 32.94 -12.81
C GLU A 162 8.34 31.63 -12.86
N PRO A 163 7.82 31.20 -14.02
CA PRO A 163 7.16 29.90 -14.09
C PRO A 163 8.19 28.78 -13.91
N ALA A 164 7.74 27.64 -13.42
CA ALA A 164 8.56 26.44 -13.42
C ALA A 164 8.96 26.06 -14.86
N ARG A 165 10.05 25.30 -15.01
CA ARG A 165 10.58 24.95 -16.33
C ARG A 165 9.58 24.07 -17.10
N SER A 166 9.31 24.42 -18.36
CA SER A 166 8.29 23.75 -19.19
C SER A 166 8.53 22.25 -19.46
N PHE A 167 9.77 21.74 -19.27
CA PHE A 167 10.05 20.31 -19.36
C PHE A 167 9.24 19.49 -18.35
N ILE A 168 8.78 20.11 -17.24
CA ILE A 168 7.95 19.43 -16.23
C ILE A 168 6.63 18.97 -16.85
N LEU A 169 6.13 19.62 -17.91
CA LEU A 169 4.93 19.21 -18.64
C LEU A 169 5.16 18.07 -19.65
N GLN A 170 6.40 17.57 -19.78
CA GLN A 170 6.73 16.54 -20.76
C GLN A 170 6.87 15.17 -20.11
N ASP A 171 6.13 14.19 -20.62
CA ASP A 171 6.35 12.78 -20.26
C ASP A 171 7.53 12.20 -21.05
N SER A 172 8.51 11.63 -20.34
CA SER A 172 9.59 10.86 -20.95
C SER A 172 9.07 9.47 -21.38
N LEU A 173 8.53 9.37 -22.60
CA LEU A 173 7.96 8.12 -23.14
C LEU A 173 8.99 7.11 -23.68
N HIS A 174 10.28 7.35 -23.51
CA HIS A 174 11.31 6.51 -24.10
C HIS A 174 11.49 5.20 -23.33
N ARG A 175 10.89 4.10 -23.81
CA ARG A 175 11.21 2.71 -23.38
C ARG A 175 12.55 2.24 -23.97
N LYS A 176 13.63 2.99 -23.72
CA LYS A 176 14.99 2.53 -24.04
C LYS A 176 15.59 1.93 -22.77
N LYS A 177 16.02 0.67 -22.86
CA LYS A 177 16.75 0.00 -21.78
C LYS A 177 18.24 0.23 -21.99
N LEU A 178 18.97 0.49 -20.91
CA LEU A 178 20.43 0.38 -20.95
C LEU A 178 20.81 -1.10 -21.07
N PRO A 179 21.99 -1.42 -21.63
CA PRO A 179 22.53 -2.78 -21.58
C PRO A 179 22.60 -3.29 -20.13
N HIS A 180 22.25 -4.56 -19.92
CA HIS A 180 22.32 -5.20 -18.61
C HIS A 180 23.77 -5.55 -18.27
N THR A 181 24.50 -4.60 -17.69
CA THR A 181 25.91 -4.77 -17.29
C THR A 181 26.09 -4.98 -15.79
N ALA A 182 25.02 -4.87 -15.00
CA ALA A 182 25.04 -5.18 -13.57
C ALA A 182 24.83 -6.68 -13.38
N THR A 183 25.78 -7.35 -12.73
CA THR A 183 25.65 -8.74 -12.29
C THR A 183 24.88 -8.76 -10.97
N GLY A 184 23.67 -9.32 -10.97
CA GLY A 184 22.95 -9.63 -9.72
C GLY A 184 23.53 -10.89 -9.09
N GLU A 185 23.49 -10.97 -7.76
CA GLU A 185 23.64 -12.25 -7.08
C GLU A 185 22.39 -13.09 -7.35
N GLU A 186 22.57 -14.38 -7.68
CA GLU A 186 21.44 -15.30 -7.76
C GLU A 186 20.90 -15.50 -6.35
N ALA A 187 19.70 -14.95 -6.10
CA ALA A 187 18.94 -15.24 -4.90
C ALA A 187 18.68 -16.77 -4.81
N GLY A 188 18.58 -17.29 -3.58
CA GLY A 188 18.44 -18.72 -3.28
C GLY A 188 17.23 -19.40 -3.95
N ASP A 189 16.22 -19.79 -3.18
CA ASP A 189 15.05 -20.50 -3.72
C ASP A 189 14.07 -19.55 -4.43
N VAL A 190 14.40 -19.09 -5.64
CA VAL A 190 13.56 -18.17 -6.43
C VAL A 190 12.18 -18.76 -6.73
N GLU A 191 12.11 -20.07 -6.99
CA GLU A 191 10.86 -20.76 -7.30
C GLU A 191 9.92 -20.76 -6.08
N GLY A 192 10.43 -21.13 -4.90
CA GLY A 192 9.69 -21.04 -3.64
C GLY A 192 9.23 -19.61 -3.33
N GLN A 193 10.04 -18.59 -3.62
CA GLN A 193 9.64 -17.18 -3.47
C GLN A 193 8.49 -16.80 -4.39
N VAL A 194 8.48 -17.26 -5.65
CA VAL A 194 7.37 -17.06 -6.58
C VAL A 194 6.09 -17.71 -6.04
N ALA A 195 6.16 -18.96 -5.57
CA ALA A 195 5.02 -19.66 -4.99
C ALA A 195 4.47 -18.97 -3.72
N SER A 196 5.35 -18.49 -2.85
CA SER A 196 5.00 -17.74 -1.64
C SER A 196 4.27 -16.45 -1.99
N MET A 197 4.81 -15.65 -2.91
CA MET A 197 4.17 -14.42 -3.40
C MET A 197 2.80 -14.67 -4.03
N ALA A 198 2.67 -15.72 -4.84
CA ALA A 198 1.40 -16.11 -5.43
C ALA A 198 0.38 -16.54 -4.36
N SER A 199 0.82 -17.21 -3.29
CA SER A 199 -0.03 -17.57 -2.15
C SER A 199 -0.49 -16.34 -1.37
N GLN A 200 0.40 -15.36 -1.14
CA GLN A 200 0.06 -14.08 -0.54
C GLN A 200 -0.96 -13.30 -1.38
N PHE A 201 -0.83 -13.32 -2.71
CA PHE A 201 -1.78 -12.69 -3.63
C PHE A 201 -3.20 -13.27 -3.51
N VAL A 202 -3.32 -14.61 -3.48
CA VAL A 202 -4.61 -15.29 -3.27
C VAL A 202 -5.20 -14.96 -1.89
N SER A 203 -4.35 -14.87 -0.86
CA SER A 203 -4.77 -14.46 0.49
C SER A 203 -5.26 -13.00 0.56
N ALA A 204 -4.61 -12.09 -0.18
CA ALA A 204 -5.03 -10.69 -0.29
C ALA A 204 -6.41 -10.58 -0.93
N LEU A 205 -6.67 -11.31 -2.02
CA LEU A 205 -7.99 -11.38 -2.65
C LEU A 205 -9.07 -11.87 -1.67
N LYS A 206 -8.81 -12.94 -0.93
CA LYS A 206 -9.77 -13.43 0.08
C LYS A 206 -10.09 -12.38 1.15
N THR A 207 -9.05 -11.71 1.66
CA THR A 207 -9.20 -10.61 2.63
C THR A 207 -10.07 -9.49 2.06
N PHE A 208 -9.92 -9.21 0.77
CA PHE A 208 -10.69 -8.19 0.07
C PHE A 208 -12.17 -8.58 -0.11
N GLU A 209 -12.43 -9.81 -0.54
CA GLU A 209 -13.78 -10.36 -0.78
C GLU A 209 -14.64 -10.44 0.49
N GLU A 210 -14.01 -10.57 1.66
CA GLU A 210 -14.70 -10.51 2.96
C GLU A 210 -15.42 -9.17 3.20
N ARG A 211 -14.97 -8.09 2.53
CA ARG A 211 -15.49 -6.73 2.72
C ARG A 211 -16.20 -6.18 1.49
N PHE A 212 -15.58 -6.35 0.31
CA PHE A 212 -16.09 -5.82 -0.95
C PHE A 212 -16.17 -6.92 -2.02
N ARG A 213 -17.36 -7.10 -2.60
CA ARG A 213 -17.65 -8.19 -3.57
C ARG A 213 -17.60 -7.75 -5.03
N GLY A 214 -16.82 -6.71 -5.35
CA GLY A 214 -16.47 -6.42 -6.75
C GLY A 214 -17.59 -5.92 -7.65
N ARG A 215 -18.64 -5.28 -7.12
CA ARG A 215 -19.75 -4.75 -7.95
C ARG A 215 -19.72 -3.23 -8.05
N ARG A 216 -20.13 -2.72 -9.21
CA ARG A 216 -20.45 -1.30 -9.40
C ARG A 216 -21.79 -0.94 -8.76
N VAL A 217 -21.94 0.34 -8.46
CA VAL A 217 -23.03 0.90 -7.67
C VAL A 217 -23.44 2.24 -8.28
N GLU A 218 -24.64 2.30 -8.85
CA GLU A 218 -25.13 3.52 -9.51
C GLU A 218 -25.61 4.56 -8.47
N GLY A 219 -26.35 4.11 -7.45
CA GLY A 219 -26.97 4.98 -6.46
C GLY A 219 -25.96 5.64 -5.51
N VAL A 220 -25.99 6.98 -5.43
CA VAL A 220 -25.12 7.77 -4.52
C VAL A 220 -25.29 7.33 -3.06
N ARG A 221 -26.53 7.14 -2.61
CA ARG A 221 -26.83 6.69 -1.24
C ARG A 221 -26.22 5.32 -0.93
N GLU A 222 -26.38 4.37 -1.85
CA GLU A 222 -25.81 3.02 -1.69
C GLU A 222 -24.28 3.05 -1.67
N ARG A 223 -23.65 3.97 -2.43
CA ARG A 223 -22.20 4.19 -2.37
C ARG A 223 -21.75 4.68 -0.99
N TRP A 224 -22.46 5.62 -0.39
CA TRP A 224 -22.17 6.10 0.97
C TRP A 224 -22.34 4.99 2.02
N GLU A 225 -23.41 4.19 1.92
CA GLU A 225 -23.63 3.03 2.80
C GLU A 225 -22.50 1.99 2.68
N ILE A 226 -21.92 1.83 1.48
CA ILE A 226 -20.75 0.96 1.29
C ILE A 226 -19.49 1.62 1.86
N TYR A 227 -19.28 2.91 1.63
CA TYR A 227 -18.14 3.66 2.17
C TYR A 227 -18.04 3.50 3.69
N GLU A 228 -19.11 3.83 4.42
CA GLU A 228 -19.16 3.75 5.88
C GLU A 228 -18.89 2.33 6.41
N ARG A 229 -19.31 1.30 5.66
CA ARG A 229 -19.18 -0.10 6.06
C ARG A 229 -17.82 -0.72 5.70
N VAL A 230 -17.22 -0.32 4.59
CA VAL A 230 -16.11 -1.04 3.94
C VAL A 230 -14.81 -0.23 3.90
N CYS A 231 -14.90 1.09 3.82
CA CYS A 231 -13.79 1.96 3.47
C CYS A 231 -13.14 2.59 4.70
N GLN A 232 -12.60 1.76 5.61
CA GLN A 232 -11.78 2.27 6.71
C GLN A 232 -10.33 2.43 6.25
N GLU A 233 -9.74 3.59 6.50
CA GLU A 233 -8.39 3.92 6.03
C GLU A 233 -7.33 2.89 6.48
N GLN A 234 -7.35 2.50 7.75
CA GLN A 234 -6.42 1.50 8.30
C GLN A 234 -6.43 0.19 7.51
N GLN A 235 -7.61 -0.23 7.03
CA GLN A 235 -7.77 -1.48 6.28
C GLN A 235 -7.32 -1.34 4.83
N ALA A 236 -7.59 -0.20 4.20
CA ALA A 236 -7.07 0.13 2.88
C ALA A 236 -5.53 0.13 2.88
N ARG A 237 -4.91 0.77 3.89
CA ARG A 237 -3.45 0.75 4.08
C ARG A 237 -2.92 -0.67 4.31
N PHE A 238 -3.59 -1.49 5.12
CA PHE A 238 -3.18 -2.88 5.37
C PHE A 238 -3.20 -3.74 4.10
N LEU A 239 -4.24 -3.62 3.28
CA LEU A 239 -4.30 -4.32 1.99
C LEU A 239 -3.21 -3.81 1.03
N GLY A 240 -3.05 -2.50 0.92
CA GLY A 240 -2.01 -1.88 0.10
C GLY A 240 -0.62 -2.39 0.46
N ALA A 241 -0.29 -2.40 1.75
CA ALA A 241 0.98 -2.91 2.26
C ALA A 241 1.22 -4.39 1.90
N LYS A 242 0.19 -5.25 1.94
CA LYS A 242 0.32 -6.64 1.49
C LYS A 242 0.70 -6.74 0.00
N LEU A 243 0.06 -5.94 -0.85
CA LEU A 243 0.33 -5.96 -2.30
C LEU A 243 1.70 -5.36 -2.63
N GLU A 244 2.08 -4.28 -1.94
CA GLU A 244 3.39 -3.65 -2.07
C GLU A 244 4.51 -4.59 -1.60
N ASN A 245 4.28 -5.36 -0.53
CA ASN A 245 5.23 -6.38 -0.07
C ASN A 245 5.47 -7.43 -1.15
N ILE A 246 4.43 -7.94 -1.81
CA ILE A 246 4.58 -8.88 -2.94
C ILE A 246 5.41 -8.24 -4.05
N GLN A 247 5.15 -6.98 -4.38
CA GLN A 247 5.92 -6.27 -5.40
C GLN A 247 7.41 -6.12 -5.00
N SER A 248 7.68 -5.79 -3.74
CA SER A 248 9.04 -5.62 -3.21
C SER A 248 9.82 -6.94 -3.20
N LEU A 249 9.18 -8.03 -2.74
CA LEU A 249 9.75 -9.38 -2.78
C LEU A 249 10.10 -9.79 -4.22
N TYR A 250 9.22 -9.49 -5.19
CA TYR A 250 9.50 -9.78 -6.58
C TYR A 250 10.72 -9.00 -7.08
N ASP A 251 10.73 -7.69 -6.86
CA ASP A 251 11.80 -6.81 -7.35
C ASP A 251 13.15 -7.17 -6.70
N THR A 252 13.14 -7.77 -5.51
CA THR A 252 14.33 -8.23 -4.77
C THR A 252 14.81 -9.62 -5.20
N PHE A 253 13.92 -10.61 -5.26
CA PHE A 253 14.31 -12.02 -5.38
C PHE A 253 14.09 -12.63 -6.77
N VAL A 254 13.17 -12.06 -7.58
CA VAL A 254 12.74 -12.67 -8.85
C VAL A 254 13.20 -11.86 -10.06
N ARG A 255 13.28 -10.55 -9.93
CA ARG A 255 13.66 -9.67 -11.04
C ARG A 255 15.06 -9.97 -11.56
N ASN A 256 15.16 -10.10 -12.88
CA ASN A 256 16.34 -10.54 -13.63
C ASN A 256 16.79 -11.99 -13.36
N SER A 257 16.01 -12.81 -12.64
CA SER A 257 16.35 -14.22 -12.42
C SER A 257 16.14 -15.08 -13.68
N ALA A 258 16.72 -16.28 -13.70
CA ALA A 258 16.46 -17.25 -14.76
C ALA A 258 14.97 -17.66 -14.84
N VAL A 259 14.26 -17.65 -13.70
CA VAL A 259 12.84 -17.98 -13.62
C VAL A 259 11.99 -16.95 -14.37
N GLU A 260 12.23 -15.64 -14.13
CA GLU A 260 11.51 -14.56 -14.83
C GLU A 260 11.71 -14.61 -16.35
N HIS A 261 12.92 -14.94 -16.81
CA HIS A 261 13.22 -15.02 -18.25
C HIS A 261 12.61 -16.26 -18.93
N LYS A 262 12.49 -17.37 -18.20
CA LYS A 262 12.02 -18.65 -18.75
C LYS A 262 10.50 -18.80 -18.70
N ASP A 263 9.84 -18.21 -17.70
CA ASP A 263 8.39 -18.35 -17.51
C ASP A 263 7.64 -17.02 -17.70
N PRO A 264 6.94 -16.83 -18.84
CA PRO A 264 6.13 -15.63 -19.08
C PRO A 264 5.05 -15.37 -18.02
N HIS A 265 4.55 -16.42 -17.36
CA HIS A 265 3.51 -16.30 -16.32
C HIS A 265 4.01 -15.51 -15.10
N VAL A 266 5.30 -15.58 -14.80
CA VAL A 266 5.91 -14.85 -13.68
C VAL A 266 5.89 -13.34 -13.95
N ALA A 267 6.19 -12.95 -15.19
CA ALA A 267 6.09 -11.56 -15.61
C ALA A 267 4.61 -11.09 -15.67
N ASP A 268 3.68 -11.96 -16.08
CA ASP A 268 2.24 -11.62 -16.11
C ASP A 268 1.70 -11.43 -14.70
N PHE A 269 2.16 -12.26 -13.76
CA PHE A 269 1.84 -12.14 -12.35
C PHE A 269 2.39 -10.84 -11.76
N ARG A 270 3.64 -10.49 -12.06
CA ARG A 270 4.23 -9.20 -11.69
C ARG A 270 3.45 -8.01 -12.21
N HIS A 271 2.92 -8.12 -13.43
CA HIS A 271 2.07 -7.08 -13.99
C HIS A 271 0.75 -6.96 -13.21
N ALA A 272 0.06 -8.08 -12.96
CA ALA A 272 -1.18 -8.11 -12.19
C ALA A 272 -0.99 -7.53 -10.77
N VAL A 273 0.07 -7.93 -10.06
CA VAL A 273 0.44 -7.35 -8.76
C VAL A 273 0.65 -5.84 -8.88
N GLY A 274 1.42 -5.39 -9.87
CA GLY A 274 1.71 -3.97 -10.06
C GLY A 274 0.48 -3.13 -10.38
N MET A 275 -0.54 -3.69 -11.05
CA MET A 275 -1.82 -3.03 -11.29
C MET A 275 -2.67 -2.99 -10.01
N ALA A 276 -2.74 -4.11 -9.28
CA ALA A 276 -3.44 -4.18 -8.00
C ALA A 276 -2.87 -3.17 -6.98
N VAL A 277 -1.54 -3.02 -6.91
CA VAL A 277 -0.88 -2.00 -6.07
C VAL A 277 -1.36 -0.59 -6.44
N LEU A 278 -1.33 -0.22 -7.72
CA LEU A 278 -1.73 1.13 -8.16
C LEU A 278 -3.19 1.44 -7.84
N PHE A 279 -4.11 0.50 -8.12
CA PHE A 279 -5.52 0.70 -7.77
C PHE A 279 -5.75 0.71 -6.26
N SER A 280 -5.05 -0.12 -5.48
CA SER A 280 -5.14 -0.08 -4.02
C SER A 280 -4.63 1.25 -3.43
N ARG A 281 -3.63 1.88 -4.06
CA ARG A 281 -3.18 3.22 -3.68
C ARG A 281 -4.24 4.29 -3.97
N LEU A 282 -4.97 4.18 -5.09
CA LEU A 282 -6.13 5.05 -5.35
C LEU A 282 -7.22 4.87 -4.30
N VAL A 283 -7.47 3.64 -3.82
CA VAL A 283 -8.43 3.39 -2.73
C VAL A 283 -8.03 4.20 -1.50
N THR A 284 -6.78 4.10 -1.05
CA THR A 284 -6.30 4.85 0.12
C THR A 284 -6.41 6.36 -0.08
N LEU A 285 -5.95 6.88 -1.22
CA LEU A 285 -5.96 8.31 -1.51
C LEU A 285 -7.38 8.90 -1.58
N PHE A 286 -8.33 8.18 -2.18
CA PHE A 286 -9.71 8.65 -2.25
C PHE A 286 -10.44 8.54 -0.91
N ILE A 287 -10.10 7.57 -0.06
CA ILE A 287 -10.58 7.53 1.33
C ILE A 287 -10.06 8.75 2.09
N GLN A 288 -8.75 9.03 2.03
CA GLN A 288 -8.16 10.20 2.69
C GLN A 288 -8.79 11.51 2.23
N LEU A 289 -9.08 11.64 0.94
CA LEU A 289 -9.75 12.82 0.37
C LEU A 289 -11.21 12.95 0.84
N LEU A 290 -11.94 11.83 0.98
CA LEU A 290 -13.30 11.84 1.52
C LEU A 290 -13.33 12.12 3.03
N ASP A 291 -12.39 11.56 3.78
CA ASP A 291 -12.24 11.82 5.21
C ASP A 291 -11.90 13.28 5.48
N HIS A 292 -11.06 13.90 4.64
CA HIS A 292 -10.80 15.34 4.66
C HIS A 292 -12.08 16.19 4.46
N PHE A 293 -13.11 15.67 3.77
CA PHE A 293 -14.41 16.34 3.62
C PHE A 293 -15.41 16.07 4.77
N SER A 294 -15.07 15.21 5.74
CA SER A 294 -15.98 14.73 6.79
C SER A 294 -16.18 15.72 7.95
N GLU A 295 -17.01 15.36 8.95
CA GLU A 295 -17.95 16.26 9.66
C GLU A 295 -17.39 17.46 10.43
N ASP A 296 -16.13 17.49 10.85
CA ASP A 296 -15.52 18.67 11.49
C ASP A 296 -15.35 19.84 10.50
N GLY A 297 -15.29 19.55 9.20
CA GLY A 297 -15.09 20.54 8.14
C GLY A 297 -16.35 21.24 7.61
N ARG A 298 -17.56 20.83 8.00
CA ARG A 298 -18.82 21.42 7.48
C ARG A 298 -19.01 22.90 7.81
N LYS A 299 -18.17 23.46 8.68
CA LYS A 299 -18.15 24.89 9.03
C LYS A 299 -16.85 25.59 8.65
N ASP A 300 -15.89 24.87 8.09
CA ASP A 300 -14.60 25.43 7.67
C ASP A 300 -14.72 26.04 6.26
N PRO A 301 -14.48 27.35 6.08
CA PRO A 301 -14.54 28.00 4.78
C PRO A 301 -13.54 27.44 3.75
N GLY A 302 -12.38 26.96 4.20
CA GLY A 302 -11.36 26.31 3.37
C GLY A 302 -11.84 24.98 2.83
N ILE A 303 -12.40 24.11 3.68
CA ILE A 303 -12.94 22.82 3.25
C ILE A 303 -14.11 23.01 2.29
N GLU A 304 -15.01 23.98 2.52
CA GLU A 304 -16.09 24.28 1.59
C GLU A 304 -15.56 24.78 0.24
N LYS A 305 -14.47 25.55 0.24
CA LYS A 305 -13.79 25.97 -0.98
C LYS A 305 -13.23 24.76 -1.74
N VAL A 306 -12.58 23.82 -1.08
CA VAL A 306 -12.09 22.58 -1.71
C VAL A 306 -13.26 21.77 -2.27
N ARG A 307 -14.35 21.59 -1.51
CA ARG A 307 -15.56 20.85 -1.94
C ARG A 307 -16.24 21.45 -3.18
N SER A 308 -16.14 22.78 -3.34
CA SER A 308 -16.66 23.46 -4.53
C SER A 308 -15.89 23.12 -5.81
N ILE A 309 -14.61 22.72 -5.67
CA ILE A 309 -13.72 22.32 -6.77
C ILE A 309 -13.76 20.79 -6.96
N VAL A 310 -13.66 20.04 -5.86
CA VAL A 310 -13.66 18.57 -5.85
C VAL A 310 -14.89 18.07 -5.10
N GLN A 311 -15.88 17.58 -5.86
CA GLN A 311 -17.16 17.15 -5.31
C GLN A 311 -17.02 15.79 -4.59
N PRO A 312 -17.42 15.66 -3.30
CA PRO A 312 -17.32 14.40 -2.55
C PRO A 312 -18.03 13.22 -3.24
N ASP A 313 -19.23 13.45 -3.80
CA ASP A 313 -19.99 12.39 -4.50
C ASP A 313 -19.28 11.86 -5.75
N ARG A 314 -18.41 12.66 -6.36
CA ARG A 314 -17.56 12.22 -7.48
C ARG A 314 -16.37 11.40 -6.99
N VAL A 315 -15.69 11.85 -5.95
CA VAL A 315 -14.58 11.09 -5.35
C VAL A 315 -15.08 9.73 -4.86
N LEU A 316 -16.28 9.69 -4.28
CA LEU A 316 -16.95 8.46 -3.88
C LEU A 316 -17.26 7.54 -5.06
N ASP A 317 -17.65 8.09 -6.22
CA ASP A 317 -17.81 7.33 -7.45
C ASP A 317 -16.47 6.69 -7.88
N TRP A 318 -15.40 7.49 -7.91
CA TRP A 318 -14.06 7.02 -8.28
C TRP A 318 -13.55 5.94 -7.33
N LEU A 319 -13.80 6.08 -6.03
CA LEU A 319 -13.45 5.09 -5.02
C LEU A 319 -14.17 3.75 -5.24
N ILE A 320 -15.50 3.78 -5.33
CA ILE A 320 -16.31 2.55 -5.36
C ILE A 320 -16.27 1.89 -6.73
N ASN A 321 -16.55 2.66 -7.78
CA ASN A 321 -16.80 2.14 -9.13
C ASN A 321 -15.53 1.96 -9.97
N VAL A 322 -14.41 2.54 -9.53
CA VAL A 322 -13.12 2.40 -10.22
C VAL A 322 -12.07 1.79 -9.30
N ALA A 323 -11.67 2.45 -8.22
CA ALA A 323 -10.55 2.01 -7.40
C ALA A 323 -10.81 0.63 -6.76
N LEU A 324 -11.91 0.46 -6.02
CA LEU A 324 -12.27 -0.81 -5.39
C LEU A 324 -12.71 -1.87 -6.41
N PHE A 325 -13.52 -1.47 -7.40
CA PHE A 325 -13.99 -2.35 -8.46
C PHE A 325 -12.82 -2.99 -9.24
N TYR A 326 -11.87 -2.18 -9.73
CA TYR A 326 -10.76 -2.73 -10.50
C TYR A 326 -9.71 -3.40 -9.61
N THR A 327 -9.51 -2.98 -8.35
CA THR A 327 -8.72 -3.76 -7.40
C THR A 327 -9.27 -5.19 -7.28
N HIS A 328 -10.60 -5.34 -7.11
CA HIS A 328 -11.24 -6.66 -7.11
C HIS A 328 -11.00 -7.39 -8.43
N ALA A 329 -11.33 -6.77 -9.56
CA ALA A 329 -11.32 -7.41 -10.86
C ALA A 329 -9.92 -7.91 -11.25
N ILE A 330 -8.87 -7.16 -10.91
CA ILE A 330 -7.48 -7.54 -11.15
C ILE A 330 -7.07 -8.71 -10.27
N LEU A 331 -7.39 -8.65 -8.97
CA LEU A 331 -7.07 -9.74 -8.04
C LEU A 331 -7.79 -11.03 -8.46
N GLU A 332 -9.08 -10.94 -8.79
CA GLU A 332 -9.90 -12.04 -9.25
C GLU A 332 -9.38 -12.61 -10.59
N GLY A 333 -9.09 -11.75 -11.58
CA GLY A 333 -8.52 -12.16 -12.87
C GLY A 333 -7.12 -12.76 -12.75
N GLY A 334 -6.32 -12.29 -11.79
CA GLY A 334 -4.99 -12.83 -11.49
C GLY A 334 -5.00 -14.12 -10.66
N ARG A 335 -6.14 -14.51 -10.06
CA ARG A 335 -6.25 -15.70 -9.18
C ARG A 335 -5.84 -16.99 -9.91
N PRO A 336 -6.32 -17.31 -11.13
CA PRO A 336 -5.92 -18.55 -11.82
C PRO A 336 -4.41 -18.61 -12.09
N LEU A 337 -3.82 -17.47 -12.47
CA LEU A 337 -2.39 -17.33 -12.71
C LEU A 337 -1.58 -17.57 -11.43
N ALA A 338 -1.97 -16.94 -10.32
CA ALA A 338 -1.33 -17.17 -9.03
C ALA A 338 -1.43 -18.64 -8.60
N GLN A 339 -2.61 -19.27 -8.75
CA GLN A 339 -2.80 -20.69 -8.43
C GLN A 339 -1.96 -21.62 -9.31
N GLU A 340 -1.74 -21.28 -10.58
CA GLU A 340 -0.85 -22.02 -11.46
C GLU A 340 0.61 -21.91 -11.00
N LEU A 341 1.08 -20.71 -10.67
CA LEU A 341 2.44 -20.50 -10.16
C LEU A 341 2.68 -21.27 -8.85
N ILE A 342 1.69 -21.29 -7.94
CA ILE A 342 1.76 -22.13 -6.73
C ILE A 342 1.92 -23.59 -7.11
N ARG A 343 1.06 -24.13 -7.99
CA ARG A 343 1.13 -25.55 -8.40
C ARG A 343 2.45 -25.91 -9.09
N LYS A 344 3.01 -24.98 -9.87
CA LYS A 344 4.21 -25.21 -10.66
C LYS A 344 5.49 -25.17 -9.82
N TYR A 345 5.53 -24.24 -8.86
CA TYR A 345 6.74 -23.94 -8.08
C TYR A 345 6.67 -24.42 -6.62
N THR A 346 5.68 -25.24 -6.28
CA THR A 346 5.67 -25.99 -5.02
C THR A 346 5.85 -27.47 -5.28
N THR A 347 6.65 -28.14 -4.45
CA THR A 347 6.73 -29.59 -4.42
C THR A 347 5.93 -30.08 -3.24
N THR A 348 4.70 -30.56 -3.51
CA THR A 348 3.83 -31.05 -2.44
C THR A 348 4.35 -32.36 -1.86
N GLU A 349 4.71 -32.34 -0.58
CA GLU A 349 5.03 -33.51 0.22
C GLU A 349 3.94 -33.77 1.26
N THR A 350 3.87 -35.01 1.73
CA THR A 350 2.96 -35.40 2.80
C THR A 350 3.74 -36.21 3.82
N VAL A 351 3.69 -35.80 5.07
CA VAL A 351 4.36 -36.48 6.18
C VAL A 351 3.36 -36.73 7.31
N GLU A 352 3.35 -37.96 7.81
CA GLU A 352 2.68 -38.28 9.07
C GLU A 352 3.73 -38.22 10.19
N LEU A 353 3.45 -37.40 11.22
CA LEU A 353 4.31 -37.19 12.37
C LEU A 353 3.56 -37.54 13.65
N GLU A 354 4.26 -38.16 14.60
CA GLU A 354 3.71 -38.46 15.92
C GLU A 354 4.17 -37.40 16.93
N LEU A 355 3.26 -36.95 17.79
CA LEU A 355 3.57 -36.02 18.86
C LEU A 355 4.60 -36.64 19.83
N PRO A 356 5.73 -35.96 20.09
CA PRO A 356 6.75 -36.43 21.01
C PRO A 356 6.18 -36.72 22.40
N GLU A 357 6.80 -37.63 23.14
CA GLU A 357 6.30 -38.02 24.46
C GLU A 357 6.26 -36.84 25.43
N GLY A 358 5.08 -36.62 26.03
CA GLY A 358 4.80 -35.51 26.93
C GLY A 358 4.45 -34.18 26.24
N CYS A 359 4.49 -34.10 24.91
CA CYS A 359 4.13 -32.90 24.17
C CYS A 359 2.65 -32.87 23.81
N VAL A 360 2.02 -31.69 23.95
CA VAL A 360 0.64 -31.42 23.54
C VAL A 360 0.63 -30.15 22.69
N LEU A 361 -0.22 -30.06 21.67
CA LEU A 361 -0.32 -28.89 20.79
C LEU A 361 -1.11 -27.74 21.42
N HIS A 362 -0.56 -27.16 22.49
CA HIS A 362 -1.05 -25.89 23.04
C HIS A 362 -0.45 -24.69 22.26
N ALA A 363 -0.66 -23.48 22.79
CA ALA A 363 -0.33 -22.24 22.10
C ALA A 363 1.13 -22.14 21.59
N ARG A 364 2.11 -22.67 22.34
CA ARG A 364 3.53 -22.56 21.95
C ARG A 364 3.88 -23.46 20.75
N PRO A 365 3.72 -24.79 20.79
CA PRO A 365 3.93 -25.65 19.62
C PRO A 365 3.11 -25.22 18.40
N ALA A 366 1.85 -24.86 18.61
CA ALA A 366 0.97 -24.38 17.54
C ALA A 366 1.50 -23.06 16.93
N SER A 367 2.05 -22.15 17.75
CA SER A 367 2.65 -20.90 17.25
C SER A 367 3.90 -21.17 16.44
N MET A 368 4.72 -22.16 16.80
CA MET A 368 5.93 -22.51 16.06
C MET A 368 5.59 -23.09 14.69
N ILE A 369 4.60 -23.98 14.62
CA ILE A 369 4.07 -24.50 13.35
C ILE A 369 3.56 -23.35 12.49
N ALA A 370 2.72 -22.48 13.05
CA ALA A 370 2.18 -21.33 12.32
C ALA A 370 3.29 -20.37 11.83
N LYS A 371 4.33 -20.14 12.65
CA LYS A 371 5.50 -19.33 12.28
C LYS A 371 6.31 -19.96 11.16
N ILE A 372 6.50 -21.28 11.13
CA ILE A 372 7.17 -21.97 10.02
C ILE A 372 6.40 -21.75 8.71
N VAL A 373 5.08 -21.97 8.74
CA VAL A 373 4.23 -21.78 7.55
C VAL A 373 4.24 -20.32 7.11
N ALA A 374 4.18 -19.37 8.06
CA ALA A 374 4.25 -17.94 7.76
C ALA A 374 5.61 -17.51 7.18
N HIS A 375 6.71 -18.08 7.67
CA HIS A 375 8.06 -17.79 7.21
C HIS A 375 8.26 -18.21 5.75
N HIS A 376 7.83 -19.42 5.38
CA HIS A 376 7.95 -19.92 4.01
C HIS A 376 6.86 -19.36 3.08
N GLY A 377 5.70 -19.01 3.62
CA GLY A 377 4.61 -18.33 2.91
C GLY A 377 3.89 -19.19 1.87
N THR A 378 4.20 -20.48 1.77
CA THR A 378 3.47 -21.47 0.98
C THR A 378 2.47 -22.24 1.85
N PRO A 379 1.32 -22.68 1.30
CA PRO A 379 0.27 -23.28 2.10
C PRO A 379 0.64 -24.66 2.64
N VAL A 380 0.29 -24.90 3.90
CA VAL A 380 0.40 -26.21 4.56
C VAL A 380 -0.92 -26.55 5.24
N ASP A 381 -1.44 -27.73 4.89
CA ASP A 381 -2.59 -28.35 5.54
C ASP A 381 -2.11 -29.26 6.67
N MET A 382 -2.81 -29.21 7.80
CA MET A 382 -2.59 -30.07 8.96
C MET A 382 -3.87 -30.83 9.26
N THR A 383 -3.77 -32.16 9.39
CA THR A 383 -4.90 -33.06 9.64
C THR A 383 -4.67 -33.85 10.91
N MET A 384 -5.68 -33.89 11.80
CA MET A 384 -5.73 -34.74 12.99
C MET A 384 -7.08 -35.46 13.00
N GLY A 385 -7.07 -36.77 13.22
CA GLY A 385 -8.26 -37.60 13.07
C GLY A 385 -8.86 -37.45 11.66
N SER A 386 -10.10 -36.97 11.57
CA SER A 386 -10.80 -36.73 10.29
C SER A 386 -10.86 -35.25 9.88
N GLU A 387 -10.31 -34.33 10.69
CA GLU A 387 -10.41 -32.90 10.44
C GLU A 387 -9.10 -32.29 9.92
N THR A 388 -9.22 -31.38 8.95
CA THR A 388 -8.10 -30.68 8.32
C THR A 388 -8.22 -29.18 8.54
N CYS A 389 -7.11 -28.53 8.86
CA CYS A 389 -7.02 -27.08 9.00
C CYS A 389 -5.79 -26.51 8.28
N TYR A 390 -5.80 -25.20 8.02
CA TYR A 390 -4.64 -24.48 7.54
C TYR A 390 -3.62 -24.25 8.67
N ALA A 391 -2.45 -24.86 8.56
CA ALA A 391 -1.43 -24.89 9.61
C ALA A 391 -0.78 -23.51 9.90
N GLY A 392 -0.90 -22.56 8.96
CA GLY A 392 -0.44 -21.18 9.16
C GLY A 392 -1.33 -20.33 10.07
N SER A 393 -2.45 -20.87 10.58
CA SER A 393 -3.34 -20.17 11.50
C SER A 393 -3.25 -20.79 12.90
N LEU A 394 -2.60 -20.06 13.82
CA LEU A 394 -2.48 -20.45 15.24
C LEU A 394 -3.83 -20.86 15.84
N MET A 395 -4.87 -20.04 15.64
CA MET A 395 -6.21 -20.31 16.18
C MET A 395 -6.80 -21.61 15.63
N LYS A 396 -6.65 -21.88 14.32
CA LYS A 396 -7.17 -23.12 13.72
C LYS A 396 -6.41 -24.35 14.20
N VAL A 397 -5.08 -24.24 14.35
CA VAL A 397 -4.25 -25.33 14.87
C VAL A 397 -4.63 -25.67 16.31
N ILE A 398 -4.81 -24.66 17.19
CA ILE A 398 -5.25 -24.87 18.57
C ILE A 398 -6.64 -25.50 18.61
N LEU A 399 -7.58 -25.01 17.79
CA LEU A 399 -8.95 -25.54 17.74
C LEU A 399 -8.97 -27.00 17.27
N LEU A 400 -8.20 -27.33 16.23
CA LEU A 400 -8.07 -28.70 15.72
C LEU A 400 -7.46 -29.61 16.81
N ALA A 401 -6.34 -29.22 17.40
CA ALA A 401 -5.69 -29.98 18.45
C ALA A 401 -6.58 -30.17 19.69
N GLY A 402 -7.31 -29.14 20.09
CA GLY A 402 -8.24 -29.19 21.23
C GLY A 402 -9.46 -30.09 20.98
N SER A 403 -9.84 -30.31 19.72
CA SER A 403 -10.94 -31.21 19.33
C SER A 403 -10.48 -32.67 19.18
N HIS A 404 -9.17 -32.91 19.16
CA HIS A 404 -8.53 -34.19 18.88
C HIS A 404 -7.46 -34.54 19.93
N LEU A 405 -7.80 -34.43 21.23
CA LEU A 405 -6.85 -34.60 22.35
C LEU A 405 -6.20 -35.99 22.42
N ASP A 406 -6.89 -37.03 21.96
CA ASP A 406 -6.40 -38.41 21.97
C ASP A 406 -5.57 -38.76 20.72
N ASP A 407 -5.64 -37.92 19.66
CA ASP A 407 -4.93 -38.16 18.41
C ASP A 407 -3.48 -37.67 18.53
N ARG A 408 -2.55 -38.62 18.62
CA ARG A 408 -1.11 -38.31 18.66
C ARG A 408 -0.47 -38.22 17.27
N ARG A 409 -1.18 -38.65 16.22
CA ARG A 409 -0.69 -38.59 14.85
C ARG A 409 -1.24 -37.36 14.14
N VAL A 410 -0.35 -36.65 13.47
CA VAL A 410 -0.64 -35.43 12.74
C VAL A 410 -0.09 -35.59 11.33
N LEU A 411 -0.97 -35.45 10.34
CA LEU A 411 -0.59 -35.47 8.94
C LEU A 411 -0.41 -34.03 8.45
N PHE A 412 0.76 -33.71 7.92
CA PHE A 412 1.03 -32.45 7.25
C PHE A 412 1.15 -32.67 5.75
N ARG A 413 0.52 -31.78 4.97
CA ARG A 413 0.62 -31.75 3.51
C ARG A 413 0.91 -30.33 3.05
N GLY A 414 1.99 -30.12 2.31
CA GLY A 414 2.39 -28.79 1.88
C GLY A 414 3.70 -28.82 1.10
N ASP A 415 4.26 -27.64 0.84
CA ASP A 415 5.52 -27.52 0.12
C ASP A 415 6.71 -28.13 0.90
N ARG A 416 7.72 -28.58 0.18
CA ARG A 416 8.84 -29.37 0.73
C ARG A 416 9.59 -28.66 1.86
N GLN A 417 9.88 -27.36 1.71
CA GLN A 417 10.65 -26.60 2.71
C GLN A 417 9.92 -26.45 4.06
N PRO A 418 8.66 -25.96 4.12
CA PRO A 418 7.95 -25.89 5.39
C PRO A 418 7.70 -27.28 5.98
N ILE A 419 7.46 -28.32 5.17
CA ILE A 419 7.33 -29.70 5.65
C ILE A 419 8.63 -30.16 6.33
N ARG A 420 9.79 -29.93 5.69
CA ARG A 420 11.10 -30.26 6.28
C ARG A 420 11.33 -29.53 7.60
N HIS A 421 10.97 -28.25 7.68
CA HIS A 421 11.13 -27.46 8.91
C HIS A 421 10.17 -27.93 10.01
N ILE A 422 8.94 -28.35 9.67
CA ILE A 422 8.00 -28.95 10.62
C ILE A 422 8.55 -30.29 11.14
N GLN A 423 9.07 -31.16 10.27
CA GLN A 423 9.72 -32.41 10.69
C GLN A 423 10.85 -32.15 11.68
N LEU A 424 11.70 -31.16 11.38
CA LEU A 424 12.80 -30.76 12.25
C LEU A 424 12.31 -30.21 13.59
N LEU A 425 11.25 -29.39 13.59
CA LEU A 425 10.61 -28.91 14.80
C LEU A 425 10.09 -30.07 15.68
N PHE A 426 9.49 -31.11 15.07
CA PHE A 426 9.06 -32.32 15.79
C PHE A 426 10.23 -33.11 16.37
N GLN A 427 11.35 -33.22 15.65
CA GLN A 427 12.58 -33.87 16.15
C GLN A 427 13.14 -33.14 17.38
N HIS A 428 12.96 -31.82 17.45
CA HIS A 428 13.36 -30.98 18.59
C HIS A 428 12.20 -30.71 19.56
N ARG A 429 11.31 -31.71 19.75
CA ARG A 429 10.24 -31.71 20.76
C ARG A 429 9.36 -30.46 20.72
N LEU A 430 9.08 -29.96 19.51
CA LEU A 430 8.24 -28.79 19.24
C LEU A 430 8.71 -27.49 19.91
N GLY A 431 10.00 -27.43 20.29
CA GLY A 431 10.58 -26.32 21.01
C GLY A 431 10.18 -26.25 22.50
N GLU A 432 9.59 -27.31 23.05
CA GLU A 432 9.27 -27.40 24.50
C GLU A 432 10.53 -27.44 25.36
N ASP A 433 11.61 -28.02 24.87
CA ASP A 433 12.90 -28.09 25.58
C ASP A 433 13.70 -26.76 25.54
N GLY A 434 13.10 -25.69 24.98
CA GLY A 434 13.74 -24.38 24.82
C GLY A 434 14.05 -24.03 23.37
N LEU A 435 14.04 -22.73 23.03
CA LEU A 435 14.28 -22.25 21.66
C LEU A 435 15.77 -22.22 21.30
N GLU A 436 16.66 -22.16 22.30
CA GLU A 436 18.12 -22.18 22.11
C GLU A 436 18.61 -23.51 21.51
N GLY A 437 17.93 -24.62 21.85
CA GLY A 437 18.24 -25.96 21.36
C GLY A 437 17.70 -26.30 19.97
N LEU A 438 17.02 -25.35 19.30
CA LEU A 438 16.61 -25.52 17.91
C LEU A 438 17.84 -25.46 16.99
N PRO A 439 17.82 -26.12 15.83
CA PRO A 439 18.92 -26.05 14.85
C PRO A 439 18.95 -24.68 14.14
N GLU A 440 20.06 -24.34 13.48
CA GLU A 440 20.23 -23.03 12.81
C GLU A 440 19.18 -22.80 11.71
N GLU A 441 18.74 -23.85 11.05
CA GLU A 441 17.68 -23.80 10.04
C GLU A 441 16.34 -23.32 10.62
N LEU A 442 16.14 -23.39 11.95
CA LEU A 442 14.98 -22.87 12.68
C LEU A 442 15.31 -21.64 13.52
N SER A 443 16.48 -21.01 13.33
CA SER A 443 16.93 -19.85 14.11
C SER A 443 15.96 -18.67 14.06
N TYR A 444 15.24 -18.49 12.96
CA TYR A 444 14.20 -17.45 12.82
C TYR A 444 13.01 -17.65 13.77
N LEU A 445 12.83 -18.84 14.36
CA LEU A 445 11.81 -19.06 15.40
C LEU A 445 12.23 -18.51 16.77
N ARG A 446 13.53 -18.24 16.97
CA ARG A 446 14.09 -17.68 18.20
C ARG A 446 13.88 -16.17 18.32
N GLN A 447 13.72 -15.47 17.20
CA GLN A 447 13.49 -14.04 17.17
C GLN A 447 12.00 -13.76 17.35
N ALA A 448 11.63 -13.23 18.51
CA ALA A 448 10.34 -12.62 18.81
C ALA A 448 10.57 -11.38 19.66
#